data_AF-A0A127SUZ0-F1
#
_entry.id   AF-A0A127SUZ0-F1
#
_cell.length_a   1.000
_cell.length_b   1.000
_cell.length_c   1.000
_cell.angle_alpha   90.00
_cell.angle_beta   90.00
_cell.angle_gamma   90.00
#
_symmetry.space_group_name_H-M   'P 1'
#
loop_
_entity.id
_entity.type
_entity.pdbx_description
1 polymer ?
#
loop_
_entity_poly.entity_id
_entity_poly.type
_entity_poly.pdbx_seq_one_letter_code
_entity_poly.pdbx_strand_id
1 'polypeptide(L)'
;TNLRGSEKIYKARSKFQFDEIKKLLERKNMVGRIYHVGLTVSDLDRSIAFYRDILGLEFQGEIFMEGEETDKMFRRANCKARVAYLNGSKAIEAPPVELIQFVDNKVNQMQSDLFTTSISEVCFYTDDIDSAYKILIENHVECLSEPQYFDFRADGFGE
;
A
#
# COMPACT_ATOMS: atom_id res chain seq x y z
N THR A 1 15.63 -55.77 5.32
CA THR A 1 14.27 -55.47 4.81
C THR A 1 13.77 -54.17 5.41
N ASN A 2 13.88 -53.02 4.71
CA ASN A 2 12.90 -51.90 4.72
C ASN A 2 13.30 -50.63 3.91
N LEU A 3 14.43 -50.61 3.19
CA LEU A 3 14.88 -49.42 2.45
C LEU A 3 13.93 -48.98 1.30
N ARG A 4 13.16 -49.92 0.71
CA ARG A 4 12.15 -49.57 -0.31
C ARG A 4 10.91 -48.87 0.27
N GLY A 5 10.66 -48.99 1.58
CA GLY A 5 9.53 -48.36 2.26
C GLY A 5 9.80 -46.89 2.55
N SER A 6 11.01 -46.55 3.03
CA SER A 6 11.38 -45.17 3.36
C SER A 6 11.42 -44.26 2.14
N GLU A 7 12.01 -44.70 1.02
CA GLU A 7 12.13 -43.88 -0.20
C GLU A 7 10.76 -43.56 -0.85
N LYS A 8 9.80 -44.48 -0.76
CA LYS A 8 8.41 -44.25 -1.20
C LYS A 8 7.70 -43.23 -0.30
N ILE A 9 7.94 -43.28 1.01
CA ILE A 9 7.37 -42.33 1.97
C ILE A 9 7.93 -40.91 1.75
N TYR A 10 9.24 -40.76 1.52
CA TYR A 10 9.84 -39.46 1.20
C TYR A 10 9.30 -38.86 -0.11
N LYS A 11 9.21 -39.67 -1.19
CA LYS A 11 8.63 -39.21 -2.46
C LYS A 11 7.16 -38.82 -2.32
N ALA A 12 6.36 -39.60 -1.59
CA ALA A 12 4.95 -39.27 -1.31
C ALA A 12 4.79 -38.00 -0.48
N ARG A 13 5.63 -37.80 0.54
CA ARG A 13 5.61 -36.59 1.40
C ARG A 13 6.03 -35.34 0.62
N SER A 14 7.05 -35.44 -0.24
CA SER A 14 7.45 -34.34 -1.12
C SER A 14 6.34 -33.98 -2.11
N LYS A 15 5.70 -34.97 -2.74
CA LYS A 15 4.61 -34.76 -3.69
C LYS A 15 3.39 -34.11 -3.03
N PHE A 16 3.02 -34.55 -1.83
CA PHE A 16 1.93 -33.96 -1.06
C PHE A 16 2.20 -32.48 -0.74
N GLN A 17 3.42 -32.16 -0.30
CA GLN A 17 3.84 -30.79 0.00
C GLN A 17 3.84 -29.90 -1.27
N PHE A 18 4.26 -30.44 -2.41
CA PHE A 18 4.16 -29.76 -3.72
C PHE A 18 2.71 -29.55 -4.16
N ASP A 19 1.83 -30.53 -4.00
CA ASP A 19 0.41 -30.44 -4.38
C ASP A 19 -0.34 -29.43 -3.48
N GLU A 20 0.06 -29.29 -2.22
CA GLU A 20 -0.51 -28.33 -1.26
C GLU A 20 -0.05 -26.89 -1.57
N ILE A 21 1.24 -26.68 -1.86
CA ILE A 21 1.77 -25.41 -2.37
C ILE A 21 1.08 -25.02 -3.69
N LYS A 22 0.89 -25.99 -4.59
CA LYS A 22 0.20 -25.76 -5.86
C LYS A 22 -1.25 -25.34 -5.65
N LYS A 23 -1.97 -25.98 -4.71
CA LYS A 23 -3.34 -25.56 -4.32
C LYS A 23 -3.40 -24.16 -3.71
N LEU A 24 -2.39 -23.76 -2.94
CA LEU A 24 -2.26 -22.40 -2.39
C LEU A 24 -2.03 -21.37 -3.49
N LEU A 25 -1.20 -21.68 -4.49
CA LEU A 25 -0.93 -20.82 -5.65
C LEU A 25 -2.09 -20.80 -6.67
N GLU A 26 -2.86 -21.88 -6.76
CA GLU A 26 -4.02 -22.01 -7.65
C GLU A 26 -5.34 -21.56 -7.00
N ARG A 27 -5.31 -21.07 -5.75
CA ARG A 27 -6.50 -20.62 -5.05
C ARG A 27 -7.05 -19.36 -5.72
N LYS A 28 -8.04 -19.56 -6.58
CA LYS A 28 -8.74 -18.49 -7.28
C LYS A 28 -9.72 -17.81 -6.32
N ASN A 29 -9.24 -16.77 -5.64
CA ASN A 29 -10.09 -15.92 -4.83
C ASN A 29 -11.04 -15.10 -5.73
N MET A 30 -12.19 -14.71 -5.18
CA MET A 30 -13.15 -13.81 -5.85
C MET A 30 -12.50 -12.44 -6.18
N VAL A 31 -11.55 -12.00 -5.35
CA VAL A 31 -10.75 -10.79 -5.55
C VAL A 31 -9.26 -11.15 -5.44
N GLY A 32 -8.43 -10.49 -6.24
CA GLY A 32 -6.97 -10.67 -6.22
C GLY A 32 -6.29 -9.83 -5.14
N ARG A 33 -5.02 -9.50 -5.37
CA ARG A 33 -4.25 -8.56 -4.55
C ARG A 33 -4.84 -7.15 -4.57
N ILE A 34 -4.49 -6.35 -3.57
CA ILE A 34 -4.76 -4.90 -3.58
C ILE A 34 -4.03 -4.31 -4.79
N TYR A 35 -4.76 -3.53 -5.60
CA TYR A 35 -4.22 -2.97 -6.84
C TYR A 35 -3.59 -1.59 -6.62
N HIS A 36 -4.18 -0.76 -5.78
CA HIS A 36 -3.64 0.51 -5.29
C HIS A 36 -4.35 0.90 -3.98
N VAL A 37 -3.80 1.89 -3.27
CA VAL A 37 -4.48 2.57 -2.16
C VAL A 37 -4.73 4.02 -2.56
N GLY A 38 -6.00 4.39 -2.71
CA GLY A 38 -6.42 5.73 -3.15
C GLY A 38 -6.56 6.73 -2.01
N LEU A 39 -5.89 7.87 -2.13
CA LEU A 39 -5.92 8.99 -1.19
C LEU A 39 -6.41 10.25 -1.91
N THR A 40 -7.51 10.84 -1.41
CA THR A 40 -7.97 12.14 -1.92
C THR A 40 -7.13 13.26 -1.32
N VAL A 41 -6.55 14.10 -2.18
CA VAL A 41 -5.68 15.21 -1.78
C VAL A 41 -6.21 16.55 -2.27
N SER A 42 -5.89 17.61 -1.54
CA SER A 42 -6.31 18.98 -1.89
C SER A 42 -5.46 19.62 -2.99
N ASP A 43 -4.22 19.14 -3.16
CA ASP A 43 -3.23 19.66 -4.10
C ASP A 43 -2.32 18.51 -4.53
N LEU A 44 -2.42 18.11 -5.80
CA LEU A 44 -1.71 16.97 -6.35
C LEU A 44 -0.22 17.25 -6.48
N ASP A 45 0.16 18.46 -6.91
CA ASP A 45 1.57 18.80 -7.15
C ASP A 45 2.35 18.83 -5.84
N ARG A 46 1.76 19.43 -4.79
CA ARG A 46 2.32 19.39 -3.43
C ARG A 46 2.44 17.97 -2.90
N SER A 47 1.42 17.14 -3.15
CA SER A 47 1.40 15.76 -2.66
C SER A 47 2.43 14.89 -3.39
N ILE A 48 2.55 15.01 -4.71
CA ILE A 48 3.60 14.34 -5.50
C ILE A 48 4.98 14.74 -4.98
N ALA A 49 5.24 16.03 -4.73
CA ALA A 49 6.51 16.48 -4.18
C ALA A 49 6.84 15.80 -2.83
N PHE A 50 5.86 15.71 -1.93
CA PHE A 50 6.04 15.00 -0.66
C PHE A 50 6.37 13.50 -0.86
N TYR A 51 5.53 12.76 -1.59
CA TYR A 51 5.73 11.32 -1.74
C TYR A 51 6.97 10.97 -2.59
N ARG A 52 7.30 11.76 -3.60
CA ARG A 52 8.47 11.52 -4.47
C ARG A 52 9.76 12.05 -3.86
N ASP A 53 9.78 13.32 -3.47
CA ASP A 53 11.03 14.01 -3.15
C ASP A 53 11.43 13.85 -1.68
N ILE A 54 10.47 13.70 -0.77
CA ILE A 54 10.74 13.50 0.67
C ILE A 54 10.76 12.01 1.01
N LEU A 55 9.71 11.27 0.64
CA LEU A 55 9.63 9.83 0.93
C LEU A 55 10.39 8.95 -0.07
N GLY A 56 10.75 9.47 -1.24
CA GLY A 56 11.56 8.73 -2.23
C GLY A 56 10.78 7.74 -3.11
N LEU A 57 9.45 7.82 -3.18
CA LEU A 57 8.65 6.90 -4.00
C LEU A 57 8.84 7.19 -5.50
N GLU A 58 8.83 6.15 -6.32
CA GLU A 58 8.90 6.25 -7.77
C GLU A 58 7.57 6.75 -8.33
N PHE A 59 7.59 7.89 -9.03
CA PHE A 59 6.43 8.40 -9.78
C PHE A 59 6.22 7.60 -11.06
N GLN A 60 5.02 7.02 -11.21
CA GLN A 60 4.69 6.10 -12.30
C GLN A 60 3.89 6.76 -13.43
N GLY A 61 3.31 7.93 -13.17
CA GLY A 61 2.54 8.69 -14.15
C GLY A 61 1.39 9.47 -13.53
N GLU A 62 0.84 10.37 -14.33
CA GLU A 62 -0.35 11.16 -14.02
C GLU A 62 -1.37 11.03 -15.14
N ILE A 63 -2.64 11.01 -14.77
CA ILE A 63 -3.79 10.90 -15.67
C ILE A 63 -4.79 11.99 -15.32
N PHE A 64 -5.36 12.63 -16.35
CA PHE A 64 -6.51 13.50 -16.19
C PHE A 64 -7.79 12.76 -16.58
N MET A 65 -8.75 12.69 -15.65
CA MET A 65 -10.03 12.03 -15.83
C MET A 65 -11.14 13.06 -16.00
N GLU A 66 -11.91 12.95 -17.08
CA GLU A 66 -13.10 13.75 -17.35
C GLU A 66 -14.11 12.96 -18.21
N GLY A 67 -15.32 13.51 -18.40
CA GLY A 67 -16.37 12.94 -19.25
C GLY A 67 -17.31 11.97 -18.54
N GLU A 68 -18.27 11.41 -19.29
CA GLU A 68 -19.39 10.63 -18.74
C GLU A 68 -18.96 9.43 -17.90
N GLU A 69 -17.87 8.76 -18.26
CA GLU A 69 -17.35 7.62 -17.50
C GLU A 69 -16.79 8.05 -16.14
N THR A 70 -16.12 9.20 -16.09
CA THR A 70 -15.65 9.82 -14.83
C THR A 70 -16.82 10.20 -13.94
N ASP A 71 -17.87 10.79 -14.52
CA ASP A 71 -19.09 11.15 -13.80
C ASP A 71 -19.79 9.93 -13.20
N LYS A 72 -19.89 8.83 -13.97
CA LYS A 72 -20.45 7.56 -13.51
C LYS A 72 -19.61 6.96 -12.38
N MET A 73 -18.28 6.96 -12.53
CA MET A 73 -17.36 6.38 -11.56
C MET A 73 -17.45 7.10 -10.21
N PHE A 74 -17.43 8.44 -10.20
CA PHE A 74 -17.51 9.24 -8.98
C PHE A 74 -18.93 9.59 -8.55
N ARG A 75 -19.95 9.14 -9.32
CA ARG A 75 -21.37 9.44 -9.10
C ARG A 75 -21.67 10.93 -8.94
N ARG A 76 -21.05 11.77 -9.77
CA ARG A 76 -21.16 13.24 -9.73
C ARG A 76 -21.08 13.80 -11.14
N ALA A 77 -21.99 14.72 -11.50
CA ALA A 77 -21.99 15.36 -12.81
C ALA A 77 -20.83 16.35 -12.97
N ASN A 78 -20.24 16.40 -14.16
CA ASN A 78 -19.09 17.25 -14.53
C ASN A 78 -17.90 17.07 -13.57
N CYS A 79 -17.63 15.83 -13.16
CA CYS A 79 -16.51 15.47 -12.32
C CYS A 79 -15.22 15.46 -13.14
N LYS A 80 -14.19 16.10 -12.59
CA LYS A 80 -12.84 16.11 -13.14
C LYS A 80 -11.87 15.75 -12.04
N ALA A 81 -10.91 14.90 -12.34
CA ALA A 81 -9.89 14.50 -11.37
C ALA A 81 -8.52 14.39 -12.03
N ARG A 82 -7.49 14.88 -11.34
CA ARG A 82 -6.10 14.52 -11.62
C ARG A 82 -5.73 13.35 -10.73
N VAL A 83 -5.10 12.32 -11.30
CA VAL A 83 -4.71 11.09 -10.60
C VAL A 83 -3.24 10.81 -10.84
N ALA A 84 -2.46 10.61 -9.79
CA ALA A 84 -1.06 10.22 -9.88
C ALA A 84 -0.78 8.93 -9.13
N TYR A 85 0.10 8.09 -9.67
CA TYR A 85 0.53 6.84 -9.02
C TYR A 85 1.99 6.94 -8.60
N LEU A 86 2.27 6.57 -7.34
CA LEU A 86 3.62 6.45 -6.81
C LEU A 86 3.83 5.11 -6.11
N ASN A 87 5.02 4.52 -6.19
CA ASN A 87 5.31 3.24 -5.56
C ASN A 87 6.68 3.21 -4.88
N GLY A 88 6.75 2.65 -3.67
CA GLY A 88 8.00 2.42 -2.94
C GLY A 88 8.70 1.12 -3.31
N SER A 89 8.08 0.28 -4.16
CA SER A 89 8.63 -1.02 -4.55
C SER A 89 8.31 -1.37 -6.00
N LYS A 90 9.22 -2.12 -6.63
CA LYS A 90 8.99 -2.74 -7.95
C LYS A 90 8.34 -4.12 -7.83
N ALA A 91 8.16 -4.62 -6.61
CA ALA A 91 7.49 -5.88 -6.38
C ALA A 91 6.05 -5.79 -6.83
N ILE A 92 5.60 -6.76 -7.62
CA ILE A 92 4.23 -6.83 -8.12
C ILE A 92 3.25 -6.78 -6.95
N GLU A 93 3.55 -7.43 -5.83
CA GLU A 93 2.67 -7.51 -4.67
C GLU A 93 2.49 -6.18 -3.91
N ALA A 94 3.35 -5.19 -4.15
CA ALA A 94 3.30 -3.88 -3.47
C ALA A 94 2.36 -2.92 -4.21
N PRO A 95 1.19 -2.58 -3.64
CA PRO A 95 0.26 -1.67 -4.29
C PRO A 95 0.83 -0.24 -4.31
N PRO A 96 0.75 0.49 -5.44
CA PRO A 96 1.05 1.92 -5.46
C PRO A 96 0.07 2.72 -4.60
N VAL A 97 0.54 3.88 -4.16
CA VAL A 97 -0.28 4.97 -3.64
C VAL A 97 -0.85 5.74 -4.82
N GLU A 98 -2.18 5.83 -4.88
CA GLU A 98 -2.90 6.63 -5.86
C GLU A 98 -3.34 7.94 -5.21
N LEU A 99 -2.88 9.07 -5.73
CA LEU A 99 -3.23 10.40 -5.27
C LEU A 99 -4.29 11.00 -6.20
N ILE A 100 -5.45 11.39 -5.65
CA ILE A 100 -6.59 11.89 -6.41
C ILE A 100 -6.90 13.33 -5.99
N GLN A 101 -6.79 14.28 -6.91
CA GLN A 101 -7.28 15.64 -6.71
C GLN A 101 -8.51 15.87 -7.59
N PHE A 102 -9.67 16.12 -6.97
CA PHE A 102 -10.85 16.58 -7.70
C PHE A 102 -10.70 18.05 -8.08
N VAL A 103 -10.80 18.33 -9.38
CA VAL A 103 -10.69 19.67 -9.96
C VAL A 103 -12.06 20.35 -9.93
N ASP A 104 -12.08 21.66 -9.70
CA ASP A 104 -13.28 22.53 -9.64
C ASP A 104 -14.34 22.14 -8.60
N ASN A 105 -14.06 21.13 -7.78
CA ASN A 105 -14.96 20.61 -6.78
C ASN A 105 -14.40 20.90 -5.38
N LYS A 106 -15.18 21.57 -4.53
CA LYS A 106 -14.83 21.69 -3.11
C LYS A 106 -14.86 20.29 -2.48
N VAL A 107 -13.67 19.77 -2.15
CA VAL A 107 -13.52 18.61 -1.28
C VAL A 107 -13.55 19.13 0.16
N ASN A 108 -14.35 18.47 1.01
CA ASN A 108 -14.37 18.83 2.42
C ASN A 108 -13.03 18.41 3.06
N GLN A 109 -12.31 19.37 3.61
CA GLN A 109 -11.08 19.10 4.35
C GLN A 109 -11.47 18.88 5.82
N MET A 110 -11.24 17.67 6.30
CA MET A 110 -11.41 17.33 7.72
C MET A 110 -10.03 17.17 8.33
N GLN A 111 -9.87 17.64 9.56
CA GLN A 111 -8.67 17.34 10.33
C GLN A 111 -8.63 15.85 10.63
N SER A 112 -7.47 15.22 10.43
CA SER A 112 -7.27 13.81 10.77
C SER A 112 -7.42 13.62 12.27
N ASP A 113 -8.19 12.61 12.67
CA ASP A 113 -8.38 12.21 14.06
C ASP A 113 -8.29 10.68 14.15
N LEU A 114 -7.27 10.17 14.82
CA LEU A 114 -7.04 8.73 15.02
C LEU A 114 -8.14 8.05 15.83
N PHE A 115 -8.94 8.82 16.57
CA PHE A 115 -10.05 8.30 17.38
C PHE A 115 -11.39 8.32 16.64
N THR A 116 -11.40 8.67 15.35
CA THR A 116 -12.58 8.66 14.49
C THR A 116 -12.49 7.53 13.46
N THR A 117 -13.56 6.74 13.32
CA THR A 117 -13.66 5.66 12.31
C THR A 117 -13.40 6.21 10.90
N SER A 118 -12.27 5.84 10.31
CA SER A 118 -11.80 6.28 9.00
C SER A 118 -10.69 5.37 8.49
N ILE A 119 -9.94 5.79 7.46
CA ILE A 119 -8.67 5.16 7.10
C ILE A 119 -7.62 5.73 8.05
N SER A 120 -7.08 4.89 8.93
CA SER A 120 -6.15 5.34 9.99
C SER A 120 -4.79 5.78 9.43
N GLU A 121 -4.18 4.97 8.57
CA GLU A 121 -2.82 5.20 8.08
C GLU A 121 -2.51 4.42 6.80
N VAL A 122 -1.48 4.88 6.09
CA VAL A 122 -0.74 4.09 5.11
C VAL A 122 0.66 3.92 5.69
N CYS A 123 1.06 2.67 5.94
CA CYS A 123 2.33 2.36 6.60
C CYS A 123 3.39 1.95 5.57
N PHE A 124 4.58 2.56 5.66
CA PHE A 124 5.73 2.27 4.82
C PHE A 124 6.82 1.62 5.65
N TYR A 125 7.42 0.56 5.12
CA TYR A 125 8.58 -0.08 5.71
C TYR A 125 9.85 0.74 5.40
N THR A 126 10.74 0.87 6.37
CA THR A 126 12.09 1.43 6.22
C THR A 126 13.10 0.55 6.96
N ASP A 127 14.31 0.42 6.41
CA ASP A 127 15.40 -0.32 7.06
C ASP A 127 16.04 0.49 8.21
N ASP A 128 15.89 1.82 8.20
CA ASP A 128 16.44 2.73 9.20
C ASP A 128 15.41 3.83 9.54
N ILE A 129 14.74 3.67 10.68
CA ILE A 129 13.69 4.59 11.12
C ILE A 129 14.28 5.90 11.67
N ASP A 130 15.48 5.88 12.24
CA ASP A 130 16.12 7.06 12.82
C ASP A 130 16.54 8.04 11.72
N SER A 131 17.16 7.52 10.65
CA SER A 131 17.50 8.32 9.47
C SER A 131 16.26 8.86 8.76
N ALA A 132 15.23 8.03 8.60
CA ALA A 132 13.97 8.46 7.99
C ALA A 132 13.30 9.58 8.81
N TYR A 133 13.21 9.42 10.13
CA TYR A 133 12.65 10.42 11.04
C TYR A 133 13.41 11.74 10.95
N LYS A 134 14.75 11.70 10.96
CA LYS A 134 15.57 12.90 10.81
C LYS A 134 15.28 13.65 9.51
N ILE A 135 15.18 12.95 8.37
CA ILE A 135 14.85 13.55 7.07
C ILE A 135 13.47 14.23 7.12
N LEU A 136 12.48 13.60 7.74
CA LEU A 136 11.14 14.18 7.90
C LEU A 136 11.18 15.49 8.70
N ILE A 137 11.88 15.51 9.84
CA ILE A 137 12.02 16.70 10.68
C ILE A 137 12.79 17.82 9.95
N GLU A 138 13.87 17.49 9.25
CA GLU A 138 14.64 18.45 8.44
C GLU A 138 13.82 19.07 7.31
N ASN A 139 12.83 18.35 6.78
CA ASN A 139 11.88 18.83 5.79
C ASN A 139 10.59 19.44 6.41
N HIS A 140 10.59 19.72 7.71
CA HIS A 140 9.49 20.34 8.45
C HIS A 140 8.16 19.55 8.40
N VAL A 141 8.25 18.23 8.27
CA VAL A 141 7.07 17.35 8.36
C VAL A 141 6.64 17.25 9.82
N GLU A 142 5.34 17.40 10.07
CA GLU A 142 4.77 17.19 11.40
C GLU A 142 4.73 15.69 11.72
N CYS A 143 5.37 15.31 12.82
CA CYS A 143 5.35 13.94 13.33
C CYS A 143 4.57 13.88 14.64
N LEU A 144 3.66 12.90 14.76
CA LEU A 144 2.88 12.69 15.99
C LEU A 144 3.75 12.28 17.19
N SER A 145 4.87 11.59 16.93
CA SER A 145 5.85 11.18 17.93
C SER A 145 7.23 10.95 17.29
N GLU A 146 8.25 10.83 18.13
CA GLU A 146 9.53 10.21 17.76
C GLU A 146 9.38 8.69 17.58
N PRO A 147 10.31 8.00 16.90
CA PRO A 147 10.25 6.54 16.74
C PRO A 147 10.05 5.80 18.07
N GLN A 148 9.10 4.86 18.09
CA GLN A 148 8.79 4.04 19.25
C GLN A 148 9.15 2.58 18.96
N TYR A 149 9.59 1.86 20.00
CA TYR A 149 9.97 0.45 19.90
C TYR A 149 9.01 -0.40 20.70
N PHE A 150 8.46 -1.40 20.04
CA PHE A 150 7.55 -2.37 20.63
C PHE A 150 8.14 -3.76 20.49
N ASP A 151 7.93 -4.59 21.51
CA ASP A 151 8.30 -6.00 21.47
C ASP A 151 7.02 -6.83 21.54
N PHE A 152 6.64 -7.39 20.39
CA PHE A 152 5.42 -8.20 20.26
C PHE A 152 5.69 -9.71 20.25
N ARG A 153 6.90 -10.14 20.64
CA ARG A 153 7.28 -11.57 20.63
C ARG A 153 6.34 -12.45 21.46
N ALA A 154 5.82 -11.90 22.56
CA ALA A 154 4.86 -12.60 23.41
C ALA A 154 3.52 -12.87 22.71
N ASP A 155 3.14 -12.04 21.74
CA ASP A 155 1.90 -12.11 20.98
C ASP A 155 2.05 -12.88 19.67
N GLY A 156 3.26 -13.40 19.38
CA GLY A 156 3.56 -14.14 18.15
C GLY A 156 3.80 -13.28 16.93
N PHE A 157 3.83 -11.95 17.09
CA PHE A 157 4.38 -11.03 16.10
C PHE A 157 5.88 -10.86 16.38
N GLY A 158 6.68 -10.60 15.36
CA GLY A 158 8.14 -10.46 15.52
C GLY A 158 8.55 -9.26 16.38
N GLU A 159 9.86 -9.00 16.43
CA GLU A 159 10.36 -7.65 16.71
C GLU A 159 10.00 -6.71 15.55
#